data_AF-A0A2N3TBG0-F1
#
_entry.id   AF-A0A2N3TBG0-F1
#
_cell.length_a   1.000
_cell.length_b   1.000
_cell.length_c   1.000
_cell.angle_alpha   90.00
_cell.angle_beta   90.00
_cell.angle_gamma   90.00
#
_symmetry.space_group_name_H-M   'P 1'
#
loop_
_entity.id
_entity.type
_entity.pdbx_description
1 polymer ?
#
loop_
_entity_poly.entity_id
_entity_poly.type
_entity_poly.pdbx_seq_one_letter_code
_entity_poly.pdbx_strand_id
1 'polypeptide(L)'
;MKKGILSIFIAVIGMYFLYWYTIDLSRQYFILIESSKNTSELNPYIFTVAKTFRITSVCIGLLSLYFGVISFLKKNKVGSIGIILAFILIISSLIPFWKYLVEDATIDINLK
;
A
#
# COMPACT_ATOMS: atom_id res chain seq x y z
N MET A 1 7.32 23.10 -13.92
CA MET A 1 6.96 23.27 -12.49
C MET A 1 5.67 22.54 -12.08
N LYS A 2 4.48 22.86 -12.62
CA LYS A 2 3.19 22.27 -12.14
C LYS A 2 3.14 20.72 -12.10
N LYS A 3 3.68 20.04 -13.11
CA LYS A 3 3.64 18.57 -13.21
C LYS A 3 4.52 17.84 -12.19
N GLY A 4 5.62 18.46 -11.75
CA GLY A 4 6.52 17.89 -10.74
C GLY A 4 5.90 17.91 -9.34
N ILE A 5 5.29 19.05 -8.97
CA ILE A 5 4.48 19.16 -7.75
C ILE A 5 3.33 18.13 -7.78
N LEU A 6 2.66 17.96 -8.92
CA LEU A 6 1.56 17.01 -9.07
C LEU A 6 2.01 15.56 -8.79
N SER A 7 3.18 15.16 -9.30
CA SER A 7 3.75 13.83 -9.03
C SER A 7 3.99 13.60 -7.54
N ILE A 8 4.52 14.60 -6.83
CA ILE A 8 4.74 14.51 -5.38
C ILE A 8 3.41 14.37 -4.63
N PHE A 9 2.40 15.18 -4.96
CA PHE A 9 1.08 15.08 -4.35
C PHE A 9 0.45 13.70 -4.57
N ILE A 10 0.51 13.17 -5.79
CA ILE A 10 -0.01 11.84 -6.12
C ILE A 10 0.75 10.76 -5.32
N ALA A 11 2.07 10.85 -5.21
CA ALA A 11 2.87 9.91 -4.43
C ALA A 11 2.53 9.93 -2.94
N VAL A 12 2.34 11.12 -2.36
CA VAL A 12 1.97 11.28 -0.94
C VAL A 12 0.57 10.70 -0.67
N ILE A 13 -0.39 11.01 -1.55
CA ILE A 13 -1.75 10.44 -1.47
C ILE A 13 -1.70 8.91 -1.57
N GLY A 14 -0.91 8.38 -2.51
CA GLY A 14 -0.73 6.95 -2.65
C GLY A 14 -0.10 6.29 -1.42
N MET A 15 0.89 6.94 -0.78
CA MET A 15 1.51 6.41 0.45
C MET A 15 0.51 6.39 1.60
N TYR A 16 -0.25 7.48 1.76
CA TYR A 16 -1.31 7.54 2.76
C TYR A 16 -2.35 6.43 2.55
N PHE A 17 -2.76 6.21 1.30
CA PHE A 17 -3.70 5.15 0.94
C PHE A 17 -3.14 3.76 1.28
N LEU A 18 -1.86 3.51 1.00
CA LEU A 18 -1.18 2.24 1.29
C LEU A 18 -1.12 1.99 2.81
N TYR A 19 -0.75 3.00 3.59
CA TYR A 19 -0.70 2.93 5.05
C TYR A 19 -2.08 2.64 5.67
N TRP A 20 -3.07 3.46 5.31
CA TRP A 20 -4.44 3.31 5.83
C TRP A 20 -5.01 1.94 5.50
N TYR A 21 -4.81 1.47 4.26
CA TYR A 21 -5.30 0.17 3.83
C TYR A 21 -4.60 -1.00 4.53
N THR A 22 -3.30 -0.88 4.79
CA THR A 22 -2.55 -1.89 5.56
C THR A 22 -3.14 -2.05 6.96
N ILE A 23 -3.50 -0.94 7.61
CA ILE A 23 -4.15 -0.98 8.93
C ILE A 23 -5.56 -1.55 8.84
N ASP A 24 -6.36 -1.11 7.86
CA ASP A 24 -7.75 -1.58 7.72
C ASP A 24 -7.82 -3.09 7.47
N LEU A 25 -6.96 -3.62 6.60
CA LEU A 25 -6.80 -5.07 6.45
C LEU A 25 -6.42 -5.74 7.77
N SER A 26 -5.53 -5.16 8.60
CA SER A 26 -5.06 -5.74 9.89
C SER A 26 -6.21 -5.94 10.83
N ARG A 27 -7.07 -4.93 10.88
CA ARG A 27 -8.27 -4.96 11.68
C ARG A 27 -9.28 -5.99 11.16
N GLN A 28 -9.57 -6.00 9.86
CA GLN A 28 -10.56 -6.92 9.28
C GLN A 28 -10.16 -8.39 9.48
N TYR A 29 -8.88 -8.69 9.32
CA TYR A 29 -8.40 -10.06 9.52
C TYR A 29 -8.32 -10.47 10.98
N PHE A 30 -7.96 -9.55 11.88
CA PHE A 30 -7.98 -9.85 13.32
C PHE A 30 -9.39 -10.19 13.78
N ILE A 31 -10.39 -9.38 13.38
CA ILE A 31 -11.81 -9.63 13.63
C ILE A 31 -12.23 -10.98 13.01
N LEU A 32 -11.72 -11.31 11.82
CA LEU A 32 -12.01 -12.59 11.17
C LEU A 32 -11.40 -13.78 11.92
N ILE A 33 -10.16 -13.71 12.39
CA ILE A 33 -9.49 -14.75 13.19
C ILE A 33 -10.22 -14.96 14.53
N GLU A 34 -10.61 -13.85 15.17
CA GLU A 34 -11.37 -13.88 16.42
C GLU A 34 -12.76 -14.51 16.20
N SER A 35 -13.42 -14.22 15.07
CA SER A 35 -14.70 -14.84 14.70
C SER A 35 -14.57 -16.27 14.19
N SER A 36 -13.48 -16.63 13.50
CA SER A 36 -13.24 -17.95 12.90
C SER A 36 -12.83 -19.01 13.90
N LYS A 37 -12.56 -18.66 15.17
CA LYS A 37 -12.56 -19.65 16.27
C LYS A 37 -13.88 -20.44 16.34
N ASN A 38 -14.97 -19.92 15.74
CA ASN A 38 -16.26 -20.59 15.64
C ASN A 38 -16.62 -21.11 14.23
N THR A 39 -15.88 -20.77 13.17
CA THR A 39 -16.16 -21.20 11.79
C THR A 39 -14.87 -21.33 10.96
N SER A 40 -14.55 -22.55 10.51
CA SER A 40 -13.25 -22.92 9.88
C SER A 40 -13.00 -22.41 8.45
N GLU A 41 -13.74 -21.43 7.94
CA GLU A 41 -13.58 -20.97 6.55
C GLU A 41 -12.97 -19.57 6.49
N LEU A 42 -11.69 -19.48 6.09
CA LEU A 42 -11.07 -18.21 5.71
C LEU A 42 -11.86 -17.60 4.54
N ASN A 43 -12.46 -16.43 4.78
CA ASN A 43 -13.31 -15.77 3.80
C ASN A 43 -12.49 -15.34 2.55
N PRO A 44 -12.74 -15.92 1.36
CA PRO A 44 -12.01 -15.60 0.12
C PRO A 44 -12.19 -14.14 -0.34
N TYR A 45 -13.19 -13.45 0.21
CA TYR A 45 -13.41 -12.02 -0.02
C TYR A 45 -12.21 -11.17 0.38
N ILE A 46 -11.60 -11.43 1.54
CA ILE A 46 -10.51 -10.58 2.04
C ILE A 46 -9.26 -10.73 1.17
N PHE A 47 -8.95 -11.95 0.71
CA PHE A 47 -7.85 -12.17 -0.22
C PHE A 47 -8.08 -11.48 -1.58
N THR A 48 -9.31 -11.49 -2.07
CA THR A 48 -9.68 -10.82 -3.33
C THR A 48 -9.55 -9.31 -3.21
N VAL A 49 -10.02 -8.75 -2.09
CA VAL A 49 -9.92 -7.31 -1.78
C VAL A 49 -8.46 -6.90 -1.62
N ALA A 50 -7.65 -7.64 -0.86
CA ALA A 50 -6.20 -7.40 -0.72
C ALA A 50 -5.47 -7.42 -2.07
N LYS A 51 -5.80 -8.38 -2.95
CA LYS A 51 -5.21 -8.48 -4.29
C LYS A 51 -5.59 -7.28 -5.16
N THR A 52 -6.85 -6.83 -5.08
CA THR A 52 -7.37 -5.69 -5.84
C THR A 52 -6.68 -4.40 -5.41
N PHE A 53 -6.53 -4.19 -4.11
CA PHE A 53 -5.85 -3.01 -3.56
C PHE A 53 -4.36 -2.97 -3.89
N ARG A 54 -3.70 -4.13 -3.93
CA ARG A 54 -2.32 -4.22 -4.40
C ARG A 54 -2.19 -3.72 -5.83
N ILE A 55 -3.11 -4.15 -6.71
CA ILE A 55 -3.12 -3.71 -8.11
C ILE A 55 -3.38 -2.20 -8.22
N THR A 56 -4.37 -1.67 -7.49
CA THR A 56 -4.67 -0.22 -7.54
C THR A 56 -3.52 0.63 -7.01
N SER A 57 -2.87 0.21 -5.93
CA SER A 57 -1.71 0.89 -5.36
C SER A 57 -0.51 0.89 -6.33
N VAL A 58 -0.24 -0.23 -7.01
CA VAL A 58 0.76 -0.30 -8.09
C VAL A 58 0.40 0.64 -9.25
N CYS A 59 -0.87 0.70 -9.67
CA CYS A 59 -1.33 1.63 -10.70
C CYS A 59 -1.13 3.10 -10.30
N ILE A 60 -1.39 3.46 -9.03
CA ILE A 60 -1.14 4.81 -8.50
C ILE A 60 0.37 5.12 -8.52
N GLY A 61 1.21 4.14 -8.16
CA GLY A 61 2.67 4.27 -8.26
C GLY A 61 3.17 4.50 -9.68
N LEU A 62 2.65 3.75 -10.65
CA LEU A 62 2.95 3.92 -12.08
C LEU A 62 2.52 5.28 -12.60
N LEU A 63 1.32 5.75 -12.23
CA LEU A 63 0.84 7.10 -12.56
C LEU A 63 1.76 8.18 -11.99
N SER A 64 2.13 8.06 -10.72
CA SER A 64 3.07 8.97 -10.07
C SER A 64 4.43 9.00 -10.78
N LEU A 65 4.94 7.81 -11.15
CA LEU A 65 6.20 7.66 -11.87
C LEU A 65 6.14 8.30 -13.25
N TYR A 66 5.04 8.12 -14.00
CA TYR A 66 4.82 8.74 -15.30
C TYR A 66 4.92 10.28 -15.22
N PHE A 67 4.23 10.89 -14.26
CA PHE A 67 4.30 12.34 -14.05
C PHE A 67 5.68 12.79 -13.56
N GLY A 68 6.36 11.98 -12.73
CA GLY A 68 7.73 12.23 -12.27
C GLY A 68 8.73 12.25 -13.43
N VAL A 69 8.70 11.24 -14.30
CA VAL A 69 9.57 11.12 -15.48
C VAL A 69 9.34 12.26 -16.46
N ILE A 70 8.08 12.61 -16.76
CA ILE A 70 7.76 13.77 -17.62
C ILE A 70 8.31 15.07 -17.02
N SER A 71 8.25 15.23 -15.69
CA SER A 71 8.78 16.41 -15.02
C SER A 71 10.32 16.45 -15.05
N PHE A 72 10.97 15.30 -14.91
CA PHE A 72 12.43 15.15 -14.97
C PHE A 72 12.97 15.47 -16.37
N LEU A 73 12.31 14.96 -17.42
CA LEU A 73 12.63 15.28 -18.83
C LEU A 73 12.60 16.79 -19.12
N LYS A 74 11.77 17.55 -18.40
CA LYS A 74 11.72 19.03 -18.47
C LYS A 74 12.80 19.73 -17.62
N LYS A 75 13.89 19.04 -17.26
CA LYS A 75 15.02 19.52 -16.41
C LYS A 75 14.59 20.10 -15.06
N ASN A 76 13.41 19.77 -14.54
CA ASN A 76 13.02 20.17 -13.19
C ASN A 76 13.63 19.20 -12.18
N LYS A 77 14.51 19.69 -11.30
CA LYS A 77 15.10 18.90 -10.18
C LYS A 77 14.03 18.23 -9.30
N VAL A 78 12.86 18.86 -9.17
CA VAL A 78 11.69 18.34 -8.44
C VAL A 78 11.17 17.02 -9.02
N GLY A 79 11.38 16.77 -10.33
CA GLY A 79 10.97 15.52 -10.96
C GLY A 79 11.71 14.29 -10.42
N SER A 80 13.01 14.42 -10.10
CA SER A 80 13.78 13.31 -9.50
C SER A 80 13.21 12.87 -8.16
N ILE A 81 12.78 13.82 -7.32
CA ILE A 81 12.18 13.54 -6.02
C ILE A 81 10.88 12.74 -6.20
N GLY A 82 10.03 13.14 -7.17
CA GLY A 82 8.81 12.42 -7.50
C GLY A 82 9.06 10.99 -7.99
N ILE A 83 10.11 10.77 -8.79
CA ILE A 83 10.50 9.43 -9.25
C ILE A 83 10.95 8.54 -8.09
N ILE A 84 11.80 9.05 -7.20
CA ILE A 84 12.27 8.31 -6.02
C ILE A 84 11.07 7.93 -5.14
N LEU A 85 10.17 8.87 -4.88
CA LEU A 85 8.94 8.62 -4.12
C LEU A 85 8.04 7.56 -4.77
N ALA A 86 7.88 7.60 -6.10
CA ALA A 86 7.09 6.62 -6.83
C ALA A 86 7.70 5.21 -6.74
N PHE A 87 9.03 5.09 -6.81
CA PHE A 87 9.72 3.81 -6.63
C PHE A 87 9.50 3.23 -5.23
N ILE A 88 9.65 4.06 -4.19
CA ILE A 88 9.39 3.66 -2.80
C ILE A 88 7.96 3.15 -2.66
N LEU A 89 6.99 3.85 -3.27
CA LEU A 89 5.59 3.45 -3.22
C LEU A 89 5.32 2.12 -3.94
N ILE A 90 5.89 1.91 -5.12
CA ILE A 90 5.74 0.65 -5.86
C ILE A 90 6.36 -0.51 -5.08
N ILE A 91 7.56 -0.34 -4.54
CA ILE A 91 8.23 -1.36 -3.72
C ILE A 91 7.38 -1.68 -2.48
N SER A 92 6.89 -0.65 -1.80
CA SER A 92 6.05 -0.81 -0.61
C SER A 92 4.71 -1.51 -0.92
N SER A 93 4.17 -1.30 -2.11
CA SER A 93 2.93 -1.95 -2.58
C SER A 93 3.12 -3.44 -2.88
N LEU A 94 4.33 -3.84 -3.27
CA LEU A 94 4.65 -5.23 -3.54
C LEU A 94 4.82 -6.07 -2.27
N ILE A 95 5.18 -5.44 -1.15
CA ILE A 95 5.39 -6.10 0.13
C ILE A 95 4.05 -6.18 0.88
N PRO A 96 3.55 -7.38 1.22
CA PRO A 96 2.32 -7.53 1.99
C PRO A 96 2.59 -7.26 3.47
N PHE A 97 2.89 -6.01 3.85
CA PHE A 97 3.16 -5.57 5.23
C PHE A 97 2.09 -6.02 6.22
N TRP A 98 0.86 -6.07 5.74
CA TRP A 98 -0.29 -6.51 6.47
C TRP A 98 -0.15 -7.94 7.07
N LYS A 99 0.50 -8.87 6.37
CA LYS A 99 0.73 -10.23 6.88
C LYS A 99 1.65 -10.25 8.09
N TYR A 100 2.71 -9.44 8.05
CA TYR A 100 3.67 -9.33 9.15
C TYR A 100 3.03 -8.77 10.42
N LEU A 101 2.14 -7.78 10.27
CA LEU A 101 1.40 -7.20 11.40
C LEU A 101 0.47 -8.22 12.08
N VAL A 102 -0.12 -9.14 11.31
CA VAL A 102 -0.96 -10.20 11.88
C VAL A 102 -0.13 -11.28 12.54
N GLU A 103 1.00 -11.67 11.96
CA GLU A 103 1.87 -12.71 12.51
C GLU A 103 2.38 -12.32 13.90
N ASP A 104 2.88 -11.08 14.06
CA ASP A 104 3.30 -10.53 15.35
C ASP A 104 2.13 -10.51 16.36
N ALA A 105 0.97 -10.00 15.94
CA ALA A 105 -0.22 -9.98 16.79
C ALA A 105 -0.64 -11.39 17.22
N THR A 106 -0.57 -12.40 16.36
CA THR A 106 -0.92 -13.78 16.74
C THR A 106 0.06 -14.45 17.70
N ILE A 107 1.35 -14.07 17.65
CA ILE A 107 2.36 -14.56 18.61
C ILE A 107 2.07 -14.01 20.01
N ASP A 108 1.71 -12.72 20.12
CA ASP A 108 1.33 -12.09 21.40
C ASP A 108 0.09 -12.73 22.03
N ILE A 109 -0.89 -13.18 21.24
CA ILE A 109 -2.11 -13.83 21.77
C ILE A 109 -1.82 -15.26 22.25
N ASN A 110 -0.87 -15.98 21.64
CA ASN A 110 -0.51 -17.34 22.04
C ASN A 110 0.41 -17.41 23.27
N LEU A 111 1.06 -16.29 23.63
CA LEU A 111 1.94 -16.18 24.79
C LEU A 111 1.24 -15.63 26.06
N LYS A 112 -0.05 -15.30 25.97
CA LYS A 112 -0.86 -14.79 27.08
C LYS A 112 -1.92 -15.80 27.53
#